data_AF-A0A415E2J0-F1
#
_entry.id   AF-A0A415E2J0-F1
#
_cell.length_a   1.000
_cell.length_b   1.000
_cell.length_c   1.000
_cell.angle_alpha   90.00
_cell.angle_beta   90.00
_cell.angle_gamma   90.00
#
_symmetry.space_group_name_H-M   'P 1'
#
loop_
_entity.id
_entity.type
_entity.pdbx_description
1 polymer ?
#
loop_
_entity_poly.entity_id
_entity_poly.type
_entity_poly.pdbx_seq_one_letter_code
_entity_poly.pdbx_strand_id
1 'polypeptide(L)'
;MKRVSIIVMLVLLCSLQGHAQFWISFGWNEPHCQNCLWMEQAIRMTNRQAAEYHKIIHKYGQKIEKEAQKHYRYWDQSAKNIYRLRMERDRKLQRILNPEQFRLYVRFVREEPTRIHDWQGWFNNPRYSHYRPSNVCYRYEDHYWHCQWEYAGKRWVDRFDESRWYPGKYDRPHPNNNGHYRPGTPSRPNNNGRDRERDRNRKERDRERRRN
;
A
#
# COMPACT_ATOMS: atom_id res chain seq x y z
N MET A 1 38.15 -13.47 1.49
CA MET A 1 36.77 -14.00 1.46
C MET A 1 35.78 -13.26 2.38
N LYS A 2 36.15 -12.88 3.62
CA LYS A 2 35.25 -12.16 4.56
C LYS A 2 34.72 -10.81 4.05
N ARG A 3 35.55 -10.01 3.37
CA ARG A 3 35.16 -8.67 2.85
C ARG A 3 34.17 -8.74 1.67
N VAL A 4 34.32 -9.73 0.79
CA VAL A 4 33.39 -9.96 -0.33
C VAL A 4 32.03 -10.47 0.18
N SER A 5 32.04 -11.33 1.20
CA SER A 5 30.80 -11.83 1.82
C SER A 5 29.97 -10.73 2.48
N ILE A 6 30.61 -9.70 3.05
CA ILE A 6 29.91 -8.55 3.65
C ILE A 6 29.28 -7.67 2.55
N ILE A 7 29.99 -7.46 1.43
CA ILE A 7 29.46 -6.70 0.29
C ILE A 7 28.28 -7.46 -0.34
N VAL A 8 28.38 -8.78 -0.49
CA VAL A 8 27.28 -9.61 -1.01
C VAL A 8 26.09 -9.64 -0.04
N MET A 9 26.32 -9.70 1.28
CA MET A 9 25.24 -9.57 2.26
C MET A 9 24.58 -8.18 2.23
N LEU A 10 25.36 -7.10 2.09
CA LEU A 10 24.82 -5.74 1.99
C LEU A 10 24.00 -5.56 0.70
N VAL A 11 24.48 -6.09 -0.42
CA VAL A 11 23.72 -6.11 -1.68
C VAL A 11 22.43 -6.92 -1.52
N LEU A 12 22.48 -8.10 -0.89
CA LEU A 12 21.30 -8.92 -0.61
C LEU A 12 20.29 -8.23 0.32
N LEU A 13 20.76 -7.56 1.36
CA LEU A 13 19.94 -6.79 2.30
C LEU A 13 19.36 -5.51 1.69
N CYS A 14 20.04 -4.91 0.71
CA CYS A 14 19.54 -3.78 -0.07
C CYS A 14 18.64 -4.21 -1.25
N SER A 15 18.76 -5.45 -1.73
CA SER A 15 17.86 -6.05 -2.74
C SER A 15 16.65 -6.76 -2.14
N LEU A 16 16.61 -6.92 -0.81
CA LEU A 16 15.36 -7.13 -0.09
C LEU A 16 14.57 -5.81 -0.18
N GLN A 17 13.89 -5.61 -1.30
CA GLN A 17 12.78 -4.68 -1.39
C GLN A 17 11.89 -4.99 -0.19
N GLY A 18 11.87 -4.06 0.77
CA GLY A 18 10.96 -4.16 1.89
C GLY A 18 9.57 -4.31 1.31
N HIS A 19 9.00 -5.50 1.42
CA HIS A 19 7.62 -5.81 1.08
C HIS A 19 6.73 -5.06 2.05
N ALA A 20 6.66 -3.74 1.86
CA ALA A 20 5.79 -2.86 2.57
C ALA A 20 4.51 -2.77 1.76
N GLN A 21 3.39 -2.89 2.45
CA GLN A 21 2.05 -2.56 1.98
C GLN A 21 2.00 -1.04 1.71
N PHE A 22 2.72 -0.60 0.67
CA PHE A 22 3.25 0.74 0.44
C PHE A 22 2.18 1.84 0.47
N TRP A 23 0.92 1.50 0.24
CA TRP A 23 -0.17 2.47 0.13
C TRP A 23 -1.20 2.46 1.27
N ILE A 24 -1.06 1.60 2.30
CA ILE A 24 -2.07 1.49 3.37
C ILE A 24 -1.50 1.76 4.76
N SER A 25 -0.24 1.39 5.03
CA SER A 25 0.46 1.73 6.26
C SER A 25 1.87 2.21 5.94
N PHE A 26 1.99 3.50 5.71
CA PHE A 26 3.26 4.16 5.43
C PHE A 26 3.44 5.30 6.42
N GLY A 27 4.69 5.65 6.75
CA GLY A 27 4.99 6.87 7.48
C GLY A 27 4.72 8.08 6.59
N TRP A 28 3.45 8.41 6.30
CA TRP A 28 3.09 9.54 5.42
C TRP A 28 3.55 10.89 5.95
N ASN A 29 3.96 10.92 7.23
CA ASN A 29 4.53 12.07 7.91
C ASN A 29 6.06 12.06 7.94
N GLU A 30 6.71 11.05 7.35
CA GLU A 30 8.17 10.99 7.31
C GLU A 30 8.70 12.14 6.43
N PRO A 31 9.67 12.92 6.94
CA PRO A 31 10.24 14.04 6.19
C PRO A 31 11.04 13.58 4.96
N HIS A 32 11.48 12.31 4.94
CA HIS A 32 12.23 11.71 3.84
C HIS A 32 11.58 10.39 3.41
N CYS A 33 10.68 10.44 2.43
CA CYS A 33 10.04 9.25 1.88
C CYS A 33 10.91 8.63 0.79
N GLN A 34 11.61 7.54 1.11
CA GLN A 34 12.50 6.84 0.17
C GLN A 34 11.79 6.39 -1.12
N ASN A 35 10.52 6.01 -1.02
CA ASN A 35 9.75 5.58 -2.19
C ASN A 35 9.34 6.74 -3.08
N CYS A 36 9.05 7.91 -2.50
CA CYS A 36 8.84 9.13 -3.29
C CYS A 36 10.13 9.53 -4.01
N LEU A 37 11.27 9.45 -3.32
CA LEU A 37 12.60 9.71 -3.91
C LEU A 37 12.92 8.72 -5.04
N TRP A 38 12.64 7.43 -4.85
CA TRP A 38 12.82 6.42 -5.91
C TRP A 38 11.94 6.72 -7.13
N MET A 39 10.65 7.01 -6.93
CA MET A 39 9.75 7.32 -8.04
C MET A 39 10.19 8.59 -8.78
N GLU A 40 10.54 9.64 -8.03
CA GLU A 40 11.07 10.90 -8.56
C GLU A 40 12.24 10.67 -9.51
N GLN A 41 13.21 9.85 -9.08
CA GLN A 41 14.38 9.49 -9.89
C GLN A 41 13.99 8.60 -11.09
N ALA A 42 13.15 7.59 -10.85
CA ALA A 42 12.77 6.60 -11.85
C ALA A 42 12.01 7.22 -13.04
N ILE A 43 11.16 8.22 -12.80
CA ILE A 43 10.43 8.92 -13.87
C ILE A 43 11.05 10.28 -14.24
N ARG A 44 12.22 10.61 -13.68
CA ARG A 44 13.00 11.82 -14.00
C ARG A 44 12.18 13.11 -13.85
N MET A 45 11.59 13.32 -12.67
CA MET A 45 10.87 14.55 -12.37
C MET A 45 11.83 15.74 -12.23
N THR A 46 11.40 16.94 -12.61
CA THR A 46 12.09 18.18 -12.20
C THR A 46 11.86 18.45 -10.71
N ASN A 47 12.71 19.27 -10.07
CA ASN A 47 12.56 19.64 -8.65
C ASN A 47 11.16 20.17 -8.32
N ARG A 48 10.56 20.97 -9.23
CA ARG A 48 9.20 21.49 -9.05
C ARG A 48 8.14 20.38 -9.15
N GLN A 49 8.27 19.48 -10.12
CA GLN A 49 7.36 18.33 -10.25
C GLN A 49 7.47 17.42 -9.03
N ALA A 50 8.70 17.15 -8.57
CA ALA A 50 8.97 16.33 -7.39
C ALA A 50 8.29 16.92 -6.14
N ALA A 51 8.50 18.20 -5.84
CA ALA A 51 7.88 18.83 -4.67
C ALA A 51 6.35 18.69 -4.67
N GLU A 52 5.69 18.91 -5.82
CA GLU A 52 4.24 18.75 -5.95
C GLU A 52 3.81 17.27 -5.90
N TYR A 53 4.59 16.37 -6.49
CA TYR A 53 4.37 14.92 -6.44
C TYR A 53 4.38 14.41 -5.00
N HIS A 54 5.43 14.70 -4.23
CA HIS A 54 5.55 14.29 -2.83
C HIS A 54 4.35 14.78 -2.00
N LYS A 55 4.00 16.06 -2.17
CA LYS A 55 2.83 16.67 -1.52
C LYS A 55 1.52 15.96 -1.87
N ILE A 56 1.29 15.62 -3.14
CA ILE A 56 0.09 14.90 -3.58
C ILE A 56 0.09 13.48 -2.99
N ILE A 57 1.19 12.74 -3.11
CA ILE A 57 1.29 11.37 -2.61
C ILE A 57 1.01 11.31 -1.12
N HIS A 58 1.66 12.16 -0.31
CA HIS A 58 1.51 12.12 1.14
C HIS A 58 0.09 12.54 1.56
N LYS A 59 -0.46 13.60 0.95
CA LYS A 59 -1.82 14.06 1.24
C LYS A 59 -2.87 13.00 0.95
N TYR A 60 -2.78 12.31 -0.18
CA TYR A 60 -3.76 11.27 -0.52
C TYR A 60 -3.48 9.96 0.23
N GLY A 61 -2.22 9.63 0.51
CA GLY A 61 -1.84 8.51 1.36
C GLY A 61 -2.49 8.58 2.74
N GLN A 62 -2.39 9.73 3.42
CA GLN A 62 -3.05 9.97 4.70
C GLN A 62 -4.58 9.81 4.64
N LYS A 63 -5.21 10.31 3.57
CA LYS A 63 -6.67 10.18 3.39
C LYS A 63 -7.07 8.71 3.19
N ILE A 64 -6.30 7.97 2.39
CA ILE A 64 -6.54 6.55 2.10
C ILE A 64 -6.34 5.73 3.38
N GLU A 65 -5.27 5.97 4.13
CA GLU A 65 -5.01 5.31 5.42
C GLU A 65 -6.15 5.58 6.41
N LYS A 66 -6.59 6.84 6.55
CA LYS A 66 -7.72 7.20 7.41
C LYS A 66 -9.01 6.49 7.00
N GLU A 67 -9.26 6.34 5.70
CA GLU A 67 -10.42 5.61 5.18
C GLU A 67 -10.30 4.10 5.41
N ALA A 68 -9.08 3.56 5.29
CA ALA A 68 -8.77 2.16 5.56
C ALA A 68 -8.92 1.83 7.04
N GLN A 69 -8.57 2.73 7.94
CA GLN A 69 -8.71 2.54 9.38
C GLN A 69 -10.16 2.57 9.89
N LYS A 70 -11.15 2.88 9.04
CA LYS A 70 -12.56 2.85 9.43
C LYS A 70 -13.02 1.45 9.80
N HIS A 71 -14.07 1.39 10.61
CA HIS A 71 -14.66 0.16 11.09
C HIS A 71 -15.13 -0.73 9.94
N TYR A 72 -14.77 -2.02 10.00
CA TYR A 72 -14.98 -3.02 8.94
C TYR A 72 -16.45 -3.12 8.44
N ARG A 73 -17.45 -2.80 9.28
CA ARG A 73 -18.87 -2.73 8.89
C ARG A 73 -19.12 -1.85 7.65
N TYR A 74 -18.27 -0.86 7.39
CA TYR A 74 -18.39 0.09 6.27
C TYR A 74 -17.44 -0.19 5.12
N TRP A 75 -16.82 -1.36 5.07
CA TRP A 75 -15.75 -1.69 4.12
C TRP A 75 -16.07 -1.47 2.64
N ASP A 76 -17.28 -1.77 2.15
CA ASP A 76 -17.69 -1.52 0.76
C ASP A 76 -17.69 -0.03 0.46
N GLN A 77 -18.14 0.76 1.43
CA GLN A 77 -18.09 2.21 1.36
C GLN A 77 -16.64 2.72 1.43
N SER A 78 -15.81 2.15 2.30
CA SER A 78 -14.37 2.45 2.36
C SER A 78 -13.66 2.09 1.06
N ALA A 79 -13.93 0.94 0.45
CA ALA A 79 -13.35 0.52 -0.82
C ALA A 79 -13.70 1.50 -1.94
N LYS A 80 -14.98 1.88 -2.05
CA LYS A 80 -15.46 2.91 -2.98
C LYS A 80 -14.78 4.26 -2.75
N ASN A 81 -14.59 4.66 -1.50
CA ASN A 81 -13.96 5.93 -1.14
C ASN A 81 -12.46 5.93 -1.43
N ILE A 82 -11.75 4.84 -1.10
CA ILE A 82 -10.32 4.67 -1.40
C ILE A 82 -10.11 4.66 -2.91
N TYR A 83 -10.94 3.94 -3.67
CA TYR A 83 -10.94 4.00 -5.13
C TYR A 83 -11.04 5.45 -5.64
N ARG A 84 -12.02 6.21 -5.16
CA ARG A 84 -12.18 7.62 -5.54
C ARG A 84 -10.96 8.46 -5.18
N LEU A 85 -10.38 8.27 -3.99
CA LEU A 85 -9.18 8.98 -3.55
C LEU A 85 -7.97 8.67 -4.45
N ARG A 86 -7.77 7.40 -4.82
CA ARG A 86 -6.71 6.99 -5.74
C ARG A 86 -6.90 7.62 -7.12
N MET A 87 -8.12 7.57 -7.66
CA MET A 87 -8.42 8.20 -8.96
C MET A 87 -8.24 9.73 -8.93
N GLU A 88 -8.61 10.38 -7.84
CA GLU A 88 -8.44 11.84 -7.69
C GLU A 88 -6.96 12.22 -7.56
N ARG A 89 -6.18 11.44 -6.80
CA ARG A 89 -4.71 11.57 -6.71
C ARG A 89 -4.10 11.48 -8.10
N ASP A 90 -4.43 10.44 -8.85
CA ASP A 90 -3.84 10.17 -10.16
C ASP A 90 -4.22 11.28 -11.17
N ARG A 91 -5.45 11.81 -11.12
CA ARG A 91 -5.85 13.00 -11.90
C ARG A 91 -5.08 14.27 -11.55
N LYS A 92 -4.64 14.44 -10.30
CA LYS A 92 -3.76 15.55 -9.93
C LYS A 92 -2.34 15.32 -10.46
N LEU A 93 -1.85 14.10 -10.42
CA LEU A 93 -0.55 13.74 -10.99
C LEU A 93 -0.49 13.98 -12.50
N GLN A 94 -1.58 13.71 -13.23
CA GLN A 94 -1.70 14.02 -14.66
C GLN A 94 -1.51 15.50 -15.02
N ARG A 95 -1.71 16.42 -14.06
CA ARG A 95 -1.53 17.86 -14.28
C ARG A 95 -0.10 18.33 -14.08
N ILE A 96 0.71 17.56 -13.35
CA ILE A 96 2.10 17.92 -13.04
C ILE A 96 3.09 17.06 -13.82
N LEU A 97 2.73 15.85 -14.20
CA LEU A 97 3.55 14.94 -14.99
C LEU A 97 3.22 15.06 -16.47
N ASN A 98 4.24 15.00 -17.32
CA ASN A 98 4.00 14.85 -18.76
C ASN A 98 3.48 13.43 -19.08
N PRO A 99 2.96 13.18 -20.29
CA PRO A 99 2.32 11.91 -20.59
C PRO A 99 3.22 10.66 -20.41
N GLU A 100 4.50 10.75 -20.78
CA GLU A 100 5.45 9.65 -20.59
C GLU A 100 5.74 9.39 -19.10
N GLN A 101 5.95 10.46 -18.32
CA GLN A 101 6.15 10.38 -16.88
C GLN A 101 4.94 9.73 -16.19
N PHE A 102 3.72 10.13 -16.56
CA PHE A 102 2.51 9.56 -15.97
C PHE A 102 2.33 8.09 -16.34
N ARG A 103 2.67 7.71 -17.59
CA ARG A 103 2.64 6.29 -18.01
C ARG A 103 3.61 5.45 -17.19
N LEU A 104 4.83 5.92 -16.97
CA LEU A 104 5.82 5.25 -16.12
C LEU A 104 5.35 5.17 -14.66
N TYR A 105 4.78 6.25 -14.12
CA TYR A 105 4.19 6.25 -12.79
C TYR A 105 3.14 5.13 -12.64
N VAL A 106 2.18 5.06 -13.57
CA VAL A 106 1.14 4.02 -13.57
C VAL A 106 1.76 2.62 -13.63
N ARG A 107 2.76 2.43 -14.49
CA ARG A 107 3.49 1.16 -14.60
C ARG A 107 4.11 0.77 -13.25
N PHE A 108 4.92 1.65 -12.66
CA PHE A 108 5.63 1.37 -11.42
C PHE A 108 4.69 1.15 -10.23
N VAL A 109 3.59 1.90 -10.11
CA VAL A 109 2.59 1.67 -9.06
C VAL A 109 1.92 0.29 -9.20
N ARG A 110 1.84 -0.26 -10.41
CA ARG A 110 1.21 -1.56 -10.71
C ARG A 110 2.16 -2.75 -10.69
N GLU A 111 3.47 -2.54 -10.60
CA GLU A 111 4.44 -3.64 -10.47
C GLU A 111 4.20 -4.43 -9.17
N GLU A 112 3.89 -3.71 -8.09
CA GLU A 112 3.50 -4.27 -6.79
C GLU A 112 2.17 -3.68 -6.30
N PRO A 113 1.03 -4.17 -6.83
CA PRO A 113 -0.27 -3.64 -6.45
C PRO A 113 -0.58 -4.04 -5.00
N THR A 114 -0.82 -3.04 -4.14
CA THR A 114 -1.22 -3.30 -2.75
C THR A 114 -2.74 -3.19 -2.65
N ARG A 115 -3.43 -4.33 -2.68
CA ARG A 115 -4.88 -4.32 -2.65
C ARG A 115 -5.37 -3.97 -1.25
N ILE A 116 -6.51 -3.30 -1.13
CA ILE A 116 -7.05 -2.93 0.19
C ILE A 116 -7.33 -4.17 1.04
N HIS A 117 -7.73 -5.28 0.40
CA HIS A 117 -7.93 -6.53 1.12
C HIS A 117 -6.62 -7.20 1.59
N ASP A 118 -5.45 -6.71 1.18
CA ASP A 118 -4.17 -7.16 1.72
C ASP A 118 -3.89 -6.49 3.08
N TRP A 119 -4.60 -5.41 3.41
CA TRP A 119 -4.47 -4.77 4.70
C TRP A 119 -4.94 -5.70 5.81
N GLN A 120 -3.96 -6.23 6.55
CA GLN A 120 -4.19 -7.17 7.64
C GLN A 120 -5.14 -6.62 8.70
N GLY A 121 -5.22 -5.30 8.88
CA GLY A 121 -6.11 -4.67 9.85
C GLY A 121 -7.60 -4.98 9.65
N TRP A 122 -8.03 -5.31 8.44
CA TRP A 122 -9.42 -5.72 8.16
C TRP A 122 -9.69 -7.20 8.42
N PHE A 123 -8.73 -8.09 8.11
CA PHE A 123 -8.97 -9.55 8.10
C PHE A 123 -8.39 -10.28 9.32
N ASN A 124 -7.38 -9.70 9.97
CA ASN A 124 -6.77 -10.29 11.16
C ASN A 124 -7.49 -9.90 12.46
N ASN A 125 -8.69 -9.33 12.40
CA ASN A 125 -9.49 -9.05 13.58
C ASN A 125 -10.24 -10.34 14.02
N PRO A 126 -9.89 -10.95 15.17
CA PRO A 126 -10.51 -12.21 15.59
C PRO A 126 -12.03 -12.10 15.80
N ARG A 127 -12.54 -10.90 16.08
CA ARG A 127 -13.98 -10.64 16.22
C ARG A 127 -14.75 -10.79 14.91
N TYR A 128 -14.09 -10.68 13.76
CA TYR A 128 -14.71 -10.65 12.43
C TYR A 128 -14.10 -11.68 11.48
N SER A 129 -13.61 -12.80 12.02
CA SER A 129 -12.91 -13.88 11.30
C SER A 129 -13.71 -14.54 10.17
N HIS A 130 -15.03 -14.38 10.14
CA HIS A 130 -15.93 -14.91 9.11
C HIS A 130 -16.20 -13.93 7.95
N TYR A 131 -15.84 -12.64 8.09
CA TYR A 131 -16.03 -11.67 7.02
C TYR A 131 -15.02 -11.93 5.89
N ARG A 132 -15.47 -11.82 4.64
CA ARG A 132 -14.70 -12.06 3.41
C ARG A 132 -14.95 -10.93 2.41
N PRO A 133 -13.93 -10.36 1.75
CA PRO A 133 -14.12 -9.21 0.87
C PRO A 133 -15.32 -9.38 -0.05
N SER A 134 -16.19 -8.38 -0.11
CA SER A 134 -17.38 -8.44 -0.97
C SER A 134 -17.00 -8.29 -2.44
N ASN A 135 -17.91 -8.68 -3.34
CA ASN A 135 -17.76 -8.40 -4.77
C ASN A 135 -17.62 -6.90 -5.05
N VAL A 136 -18.24 -6.03 -4.24
CA VAL A 136 -18.11 -4.57 -4.40
C VAL A 136 -16.68 -4.12 -4.11
N CYS A 137 -16.06 -4.68 -3.07
CA CYS A 137 -14.66 -4.42 -2.73
C CYS A 137 -13.72 -4.88 -3.85
N TYR A 138 -13.87 -6.14 -4.31
CA TYR A 138 -13.07 -6.66 -5.43
C TYR A 138 -13.23 -5.82 -6.68
N ARG A 139 -14.45 -5.40 -7.03
CA ARG A 139 -14.71 -4.58 -8.22
C ARG A 139 -13.93 -3.27 -8.21
N TYR A 140 -13.96 -2.54 -7.10
CA TYR A 140 -13.28 -1.24 -7.03
C TYR A 140 -11.76 -1.36 -7.03
N GLU A 141 -11.23 -2.43 -6.42
CA GLU A 141 -9.81 -2.75 -6.53
C GLU A 141 -9.45 -3.11 -7.96
N ASP A 142 -10.21 -3.99 -8.59
CA ASP A 142 -9.97 -4.44 -9.95
C ASP A 142 -10.04 -3.26 -10.93
N HIS A 143 -11.01 -2.36 -10.75
CA HIS A 143 -11.09 -1.12 -11.54
C HIS A 143 -9.79 -0.36 -11.43
N TYR A 144 -9.33 -0.06 -10.22
CA TYR A 144 -8.13 0.74 -10.04
C TYR A 144 -6.87 0.10 -10.64
N TRP A 145 -6.66 -1.18 -10.34
CA TRP A 145 -5.42 -1.89 -10.71
C TRP A 145 -5.39 -2.28 -12.19
N HIS A 146 -6.55 -2.55 -12.79
CA HIS A 146 -6.65 -3.08 -14.15
C HIS A 146 -7.23 -2.09 -15.18
N CYS A 147 -7.65 -0.88 -14.78
CA CYS A 147 -8.06 0.12 -15.78
C CYS A 147 -6.91 0.48 -16.72
N GLN A 148 -7.22 0.72 -17.98
CA GLN A 148 -6.26 1.22 -18.96
C GLN A 148 -6.32 2.75 -18.97
N TRP A 149 -5.18 3.38 -18.69
CA TRP A 149 -5.04 4.81 -18.87
C TRP A 149 -4.69 5.10 -20.33
N GLU A 150 -5.57 5.81 -21.03
CA GLU A 150 -5.37 6.25 -22.40
C GLU A 150 -5.20 7.76 -22.43
N TYR A 151 -4.18 8.25 -23.15
CA TYR A 151 -4.00 9.67 -23.39
C TYR A 151 -4.54 10.03 -24.77
N ALA A 152 -5.74 10.60 -24.82
CA ALA A 152 -6.44 10.95 -26.05
C ALA A 152 -7.00 12.38 -25.97
N GLY A 153 -6.92 13.14 -27.07
CA GLY A 153 -7.47 14.50 -27.11
C GLY A 153 -6.90 15.44 -26.04
N LYS A 154 -5.58 15.33 -25.75
CA LYS A 154 -4.88 16.08 -24.68
C LYS A 154 -5.41 15.82 -23.26
N ARG A 155 -6.09 14.69 -23.05
CA ARG A 155 -6.66 14.29 -21.76
C ARG A 155 -6.40 12.82 -21.48
N TRP A 156 -6.15 12.52 -20.22
CA TRP A 156 -6.13 11.14 -19.73
C TRP A 156 -7.55 10.65 -19.45
N VAL A 157 -7.86 9.45 -19.91
CA VAL A 157 -9.12 8.75 -19.69
C VAL A 157 -8.81 7.37 -19.12
N ASP A 158 -9.52 6.97 -18.06
CA ASP A 158 -9.49 5.59 -17.59
C ASP A 158 -10.54 4.76 -18.31
N ARG A 159 -10.14 3.57 -18.80
CA ARG A 159 -11.05 2.57 -19.36
C ARG A 159 -11.02 1.33 -18.50
N PHE A 160 -12.19 0.91 -18.05
CA PHE A 160 -12.39 -0.35 -17.36
C PHE A 160 -13.61 -1.04 -17.96
N ASP A 161 -13.58 -2.36 -18.04
CA ASP A 161 -14.59 -3.16 -18.70
C ASP A 161 -15.76 -3.49 -17.77
N GLU A 162 -16.38 -2.44 -17.23
CA GLU A 162 -17.43 -2.50 -16.20
C GLU A 162 -18.55 -3.50 -16.57
N SER A 163 -18.94 -3.57 -17.83
CA SER A 163 -20.03 -4.44 -18.31
C SER A 163 -19.67 -5.93 -18.39
N ARG A 164 -18.39 -6.28 -18.33
CA ARG A 164 -17.88 -7.67 -18.42
C ARG A 164 -17.11 -8.09 -17.18
N TRP A 165 -17.11 -7.27 -16.13
CA TRP A 165 -16.41 -7.59 -14.89
C TRP A 165 -17.14 -8.69 -14.10
N TYR A 166 -16.38 -9.58 -13.48
CA TYR A 166 -16.85 -10.56 -12.51
C TYR A 166 -15.75 -10.84 -11.47
N PRO A 167 -16.10 -11.26 -10.24
CA PRO A 167 -15.11 -11.58 -9.21
C PRO A 167 -14.09 -12.62 -9.68
N GLY A 168 -12.80 -12.33 -9.50
CA GLY A 168 -11.71 -13.23 -9.88
C GLY A 168 -11.26 -13.16 -11.33
N LYS A 169 -11.90 -12.34 -12.18
CA LYS A 169 -11.51 -12.13 -13.58
C LYS A 169 -10.04 -11.75 -13.76
N TYR A 170 -9.52 -10.97 -12.81
CA TYR A 170 -8.17 -10.39 -12.85
C TYR A 170 -7.21 -11.03 -11.85
N ASP A 171 -7.62 -12.12 -11.19
CA ASP A 171 -6.73 -12.85 -10.31
C ASP A 171 -5.65 -13.54 -11.16
N ARG A 172 -4.38 -13.37 -10.77
CA ARG A 172 -3.27 -14.02 -11.47
C ARG A 172 -3.47 -15.54 -11.38
N PRO A 173 -3.31 -16.31 -12.48
CA PRO A 173 -3.28 -17.76 -12.40
C PRO A 173 -2.09 -18.17 -11.53
N HIS A 174 -2.36 -18.54 -10.29
CA HIS A 174 -1.38 -19.16 -9.42
C HIS A 174 -1.24 -20.62 -9.86
N PRO A 175 -0.03 -21.14 -10.14
CA PRO A 175 0.14 -22.51 -10.63
C PRO A 175 -0.27 -23.61 -9.63
N ASN A 176 -0.63 -23.26 -8.40
CA ASN A 176 -1.08 -24.20 -7.37
C ASN A 176 -2.07 -23.50 -6.44
N ASN A 177 -3.38 -23.64 -6.68
CA ASN A 177 -4.32 -23.52 -5.57
C ASN A 177 -5.66 -24.22 -5.84
N ASN A 178 -5.79 -25.44 -5.31
CA ASN A 178 -7.08 -26.02 -4.98
C ASN A 178 -7.73 -25.18 -3.88
N GLY A 179 -8.50 -24.15 -4.26
CA GLY A 179 -9.63 -23.58 -3.50
C GLY A 179 -9.39 -23.02 -2.08
N HIS A 180 -8.19 -23.10 -1.53
CA HIS A 180 -7.93 -22.71 -0.14
C HIS A 180 -7.02 -21.49 -0.12
N TYR A 181 -7.63 -20.32 0.09
CA TYR A 181 -6.94 -19.11 0.50
C TYR A 181 -6.17 -19.38 1.79
N ARG A 182 -4.86 -19.68 1.67
CA ARG A 182 -3.93 -19.70 2.79
C ARG A 182 -3.12 -18.40 2.69
N PRO A 183 -3.31 -17.43 3.60
CA PRO A 183 -2.41 -16.28 3.65
C PRO A 183 -1.01 -16.82 3.93
N GLY A 184 -0.09 -16.64 2.99
CA GLY A 184 1.33 -16.83 3.24
C GLY A 184 1.70 -15.93 4.40
N THR A 185 2.12 -16.52 5.51
CA THR A 185 2.63 -15.78 6.67
C THR A 185 3.96 -15.18 6.29
N PRO A 186 4.13 -13.84 6.25
CA PRO A 186 5.47 -13.28 6.27
C PRO A 186 6.07 -13.58 7.65
N SER A 187 7.32 -14.05 7.70
CA SER A 187 8.05 -14.22 8.96
C SER A 187 8.00 -12.92 9.77
N ARG A 188 7.29 -12.95 10.89
CA ARG A 188 7.10 -11.82 11.79
C ARG A 188 8.47 -11.44 12.38
N PRO A 189 8.92 -10.18 12.34
CA PRO A 189 10.04 -9.74 13.14
C PRO A 189 9.65 -9.90 14.61
N ASN A 190 10.43 -10.68 15.36
CA ASN A 190 10.17 -11.00 16.76
C ASN A 190 10.34 -9.75 17.64
N ASN A 191 9.25 -9.02 17.89
CA ASN A 191 9.22 -7.83 18.75
C ASN A 191 9.03 -8.15 20.25
N ASN A 192 9.51 -9.30 20.72
CA ASN A 192 9.48 -9.69 22.14
C ASN A 192 10.29 -8.75 23.07
N GLY A 193 11.00 -7.75 22.55
CA GLY A 193 11.73 -6.74 23.33
C GLY A 193 10.85 -5.61 23.88
N ARG A 194 9.93 -5.07 23.07
CA ARG A 194 9.16 -3.85 23.45
C ARG A 194 8.06 -4.12 24.46
N ASP A 195 7.45 -5.31 24.43
CA ASP A 195 6.41 -5.68 25.40
C ASP A 195 7.01 -5.99 26.77
N ARG A 196 8.23 -6.57 26.83
CA ARG A 196 8.95 -6.81 28.09
C ARG A 196 9.39 -5.50 28.77
N GLU A 197 9.75 -4.49 28.00
CA GLU A 197 10.15 -3.17 28.50
C GLU A 197 8.95 -2.39 29.06
N ARG A 198 7.79 -2.45 28.38
CA ARG A 198 6.53 -1.88 28.89
C ARG A 198 6.09 -2.52 30.20
N ASP A 199 6.19 -3.85 30.30
CA ASP A 199 5.78 -4.57 31.52
C ASP A 199 6.75 -4.34 32.69
N ARG A 200 8.05 -4.16 32.46
CA ARG A 200 9.00 -3.74 33.51
C ARG A 200 8.68 -2.34 34.01
N ASN A 201 8.51 -1.38 33.11
CA ASN A 201 8.21 0.01 33.47
C ASN A 201 6.84 0.16 34.15
N ARG A 202 5.91 -0.78 33.92
CA ARG A 202 4.63 -0.82 34.64
C ARG A 202 4.79 -1.40 36.04
N LYS A 203 5.51 -2.52 36.19
CA LYS A 203 5.78 -3.15 37.50
C LYS A 203 6.64 -2.27 38.41
N GLU A 204 7.54 -1.46 37.84
CA GLU A 204 8.38 -0.51 38.59
C GLU A 204 7.55 0.65 39.15
N ARG A 205 6.68 1.26 38.33
CA ARG A 205 5.73 2.28 38.79
C ARG A 205 4.73 1.78 39.83
N ASP A 206 4.27 0.54 39.70
CA ASP A 206 3.36 -0.06 40.68
C ASP A 206 4.07 -0.40 42.02
N ARG A 207 5.38 -0.65 42.00
CA ARG A 207 6.19 -0.82 43.23
C ARG A 207 6.47 0.50 43.93
N GLU A 208 6.70 1.57 43.16
CA GLU A 208 6.95 2.90 43.68
C GLU A 208 5.70 3.49 44.35
N ARG A 209 4.51 3.25 43.79
CA ARG A 209 3.22 3.61 44.39
C ARG A 209 2.86 2.86 45.68
N ARG A 210 3.53 1.75 45.97
CA ARG A 210 3.32 0.96 47.20
C ARG A 210 4.33 1.28 48.30
N ARG A 211 5.30 2.16 48.01
CA ARG A 211 6.34 2.59 48.96
C ARG A 211 6.09 4.00 49.53
N ASN A 212 5.15 4.74 48.96
CA ASN A 212 4.55 5.96 49.53
C ASN A 212 3.18 5.62 50.10
#